data_AF-A0A846NRY4-F1
#
_entry.id   AF-A0A846NRY4-F1
#
_cell.length_a   1.000
_cell.length_b   1.000
_cell.length_c   1.000
_cell.angle_alpha   90.00
_cell.angle_beta   90.00
_cell.angle_gamma   90.00
#
_symmetry.space_group_name_H-M   'P 1'
#
loop_
_entity.id
_entity.type
_entity.pdbx_description
1 polymer ?
#
loop_
_entity_poly.entity_id
_entity_poly.type
_entity_poly.pdbx_seq_one_letter_code
_entity_poly.pdbx_strand_id
1 'polypeptide(L)'
;KENIEAAIEGETYEYEEMYPKFIEEAQDEGNRGAVRSFDYARQSEIVHADRYKKALESVKSGKDLETVDYYICQVCGYTAENAAPETCPICEAKKESFKKIE
;
A
#
# COMPACT_ATOMS: atom_id res chain seq x y z
N LYS A 1 -0.43 9.30 17.85
CA LYS A 1 -0.64 7.88 18.20
C LYS A 1 -2.01 7.41 17.68
N GLU A 2 -3.10 7.97 18.18
CA GLU A 2 -4.48 7.62 17.78
C GLU A 2 -4.69 7.66 16.26
N ASN A 3 -4.21 8.70 15.57
CA ASN A 3 -4.29 8.78 14.10
C ASN A 3 -3.57 7.63 13.37
N ILE A 4 -2.45 7.15 13.91
CA ILE A 4 -1.68 6.05 13.30
C ILE A 4 -2.37 4.71 13.57
N GLU A 5 -2.95 4.54 14.76
CA GLU A 5 -3.74 3.35 15.10
C GLU A 5 -4.98 3.26 14.23
N ALA A 6 -5.72 4.37 14.04
CA ALA A 6 -6.86 4.44 13.14
C ALA A 6 -6.47 4.17 11.68
N ALA A 7 -5.31 4.65 11.22
CA ALA A 7 -4.81 4.33 9.89
C ALA A 7 -4.52 2.82 9.75
N ILE A 8 -3.82 2.19 10.71
CA ILE A 8 -3.58 0.74 10.67
C ILE A 8 -4.89 -0.06 10.61
N GLU A 9 -5.90 0.34 11.41
CA GLU A 9 -7.21 -0.30 11.40
C GLU A 9 -7.91 -0.16 10.06
N GLY A 10 -7.89 1.04 9.47
CA GLY A 10 -8.42 1.31 8.14
C GLY A 10 -7.75 0.46 7.07
N GLU A 11 -6.44 0.55 6.94
CA GLU A 11 -5.66 -0.23 5.96
C GLU A 11 -5.89 -1.75 6.13
N THR A 12 -5.95 -2.23 7.38
CA THR A 12 -6.21 -3.65 7.69
C THR A 12 -7.61 -4.09 7.27
N TYR A 13 -8.62 -3.29 7.58
CA TYR A 13 -9.97 -3.55 7.09
C TYR A 13 -10.01 -3.57 5.56
N GLU A 14 -9.28 -2.67 4.90
CA GLU A 14 -9.25 -2.62 3.44
C GLU A 14 -8.67 -3.89 2.81
N TYR A 15 -7.50 -4.37 3.27
CA TYR A 15 -6.86 -5.55 2.65
C TYR A 15 -7.37 -6.92 3.13
N GLU A 16 -7.94 -7.01 4.35
CA GLU A 16 -8.48 -8.26 4.89
C GLU A 16 -9.96 -8.45 4.56
N GLU A 17 -10.75 -7.38 4.47
CA GLU A 17 -12.21 -7.47 4.39
C GLU A 17 -12.80 -6.79 3.16
N MET A 18 -12.48 -5.52 2.91
CA MET A 18 -13.15 -4.74 1.87
C MET A 18 -12.75 -5.19 0.45
N TYR A 19 -11.46 -5.12 0.12
CA TYR A 19 -10.99 -5.46 -1.22
C TYR A 19 -11.19 -6.93 -1.58
N PRO A 20 -11.00 -7.91 -0.68
CA PRO A 20 -11.35 -9.30 -0.98
C PRO A 20 -12.80 -9.48 -1.45
N LYS A 21 -13.76 -8.83 -0.80
CA LYS A 21 -15.18 -8.88 -1.19
C LYS A 21 -15.41 -8.23 -2.56
N PHE A 22 -14.79 -7.07 -2.81
CA PHE A 22 -14.89 -6.41 -4.12
C PHE A 22 -14.24 -7.20 -5.25
N ILE A 23 -13.16 -7.92 -4.96
CA ILE A 23 -12.51 -8.83 -5.93
C ILE A 23 -13.44 -9.99 -6.27
N GLU A 24 -14.06 -10.61 -5.27
CA GLU A 24 -15.03 -11.70 -5.46
C GLU A 24 -16.22 -11.25 -6.31
N GLU A 25 -16.84 -10.12 -5.96
CA GLU A 25 -17.96 -9.55 -6.73
C GLU A 25 -17.54 -9.22 -8.18
N ALA A 26 -16.37 -8.60 -8.38
CA ALA A 26 -15.85 -8.31 -9.72
C ALA A 26 -15.54 -9.57 -10.54
N GLN A 27 -15.16 -10.68 -9.88
CA GLN A 27 -14.98 -11.98 -10.54
C GLN A 27 -16.31 -12.57 -11.00
N ASP A 28 -17.33 -12.51 -10.15
CA ASP A 28 -18.69 -12.99 -10.45
C ASP A 28 -19.32 -12.21 -11.61
N GLU A 29 -19.06 -10.91 -11.69
CA GLU A 29 -19.49 -10.04 -12.80
C GLU A 29 -18.63 -10.21 -14.07
N GLY A 30 -17.53 -10.96 -14.01
CA GLY A 30 -16.58 -11.10 -15.11
C GLY A 30 -15.79 -9.83 -15.44
N ASN A 31 -15.78 -8.84 -14.54
CA ASN A 31 -15.12 -7.55 -14.73
C ASN A 31 -13.62 -7.63 -14.40
N ARG A 32 -12.84 -8.14 -15.34
CA ARG A 32 -11.37 -8.30 -15.20
C ARG A 32 -10.63 -7.00 -14.89
N GLY A 33 -11.14 -5.86 -15.34
CA GLY A 33 -10.54 -4.55 -15.07
C GLY A 33 -10.62 -4.20 -13.58
N ALA A 34 -11.81 -4.39 -12.99
CA ALA A 34 -12.06 -4.17 -11.58
C ALA A 34 -11.28 -5.14 -10.69
N VAL A 35 -11.25 -6.44 -11.04
CA VAL A 35 -10.44 -7.44 -10.33
C VAL A 35 -8.99 -6.99 -10.21
N ARG A 36 -8.40 -6.54 -11.33
CA ARG A 36 -7.00 -6.09 -11.34
C ARG A 36 -6.80 -4.82 -10.49
N SER A 37 -7.68 -3.83 -10.61
CA SER A 37 -7.52 -2.59 -9.82
C SER A 37 -7.68 -2.84 -8.32
N PHE A 38 -8.64 -3.67 -7.92
CA PHE A 38 -8.85 -4.00 -6.52
C PHE A 38 -7.72 -4.86 -5.94
N ASP A 39 -7.19 -5.80 -6.71
CA ASP A 39 -6.03 -6.58 -6.26
C ASP A 39 -4.77 -5.71 -6.11
N TYR A 40 -4.54 -4.75 -7.01
CA TYR A 40 -3.45 -3.78 -6.88
C TYR A 40 -3.60 -2.92 -5.62
N ALA A 41 -4.78 -2.37 -5.38
CA ALA A 41 -5.05 -1.57 -4.19
C ALA A 41 -4.85 -2.39 -2.91
N ARG A 42 -5.46 -3.58 -2.84
CA ARG A 42 -5.30 -4.52 -1.72
C ARG A 42 -3.84 -4.79 -1.38
N GLN A 43 -3.01 -5.08 -2.38
CA GLN A 43 -1.59 -5.36 -2.17
C GLN A 43 -0.82 -4.10 -1.70
N SER A 44 -1.25 -2.90 -2.12
CA SER A 44 -0.68 -1.64 -1.65
C SER A 44 -1.04 -1.36 -0.19
N GLU A 45 -2.29 -1.61 0.22
CA GLU A 45 -2.73 -1.35 1.61
C GLU A 45 -2.03 -2.26 2.64
N ILE A 46 -1.64 -3.48 2.24
CA ILE A 46 -0.76 -4.33 3.07
C ILE A 46 0.56 -3.61 3.36
N VAL A 47 1.15 -2.99 2.34
CA VAL A 47 2.40 -2.24 2.48
C VAL A 47 2.17 -1.03 3.39
N HIS A 48 1.08 -0.28 3.20
CA HIS A 48 0.75 0.89 4.02
C HIS A 48 0.55 0.53 5.49
N ALA A 49 -0.23 -0.51 5.79
CA ALA A 49 -0.42 -1.00 7.15
C ALA A 49 0.91 -1.34 7.83
N ASP A 50 1.83 -2.01 7.12
CA ASP A 50 3.15 -2.32 7.67
C ASP A 50 4.02 -1.08 7.90
N ARG A 51 3.89 -0.02 7.08
CA ARG A 51 4.56 1.27 7.35
C ARG A 51 3.98 1.96 8.57
N TYR A 52 2.67 2.02 8.69
CA TYR A 52 2.04 2.63 9.86
C TYR A 52 2.35 1.87 11.15
N LYS A 53 2.46 0.53 11.11
CA LYS A 53 2.94 -0.26 12.25
C LYS A 53 4.35 0.17 12.68
N LYS A 54 5.29 0.32 11.75
CA LYS A 54 6.65 0.84 12.04
C LYS A 54 6.61 2.26 12.62
N ALA A 55 5.79 3.14 12.05
CA ALA A 55 5.61 4.49 12.57
C ALA A 55 5.05 4.50 14.00
N LEU A 56 4.10 3.61 14.29
CA LEU A 56 3.54 3.46 15.62
C LEU A 56 4.58 2.95 16.64
N GLU A 57 5.45 2.02 16.24
CA GLU A 57 6.55 1.54 17.08
C GLU A 57 7.53 2.67 17.44
N SER A 58 7.94 3.48 16.46
CA SER A 58 8.80 4.66 16.69
C SER A 58 8.14 5.62 17.69
N VAL A 59 6.88 5.99 17.47
CA VAL A 59 6.13 6.89 18.35
C VAL A 59 5.98 6.31 19.76
N LYS A 60 5.69 5.01 19.90
CA LYS A 60 5.60 4.33 21.20
C LYS A 60 6.94 4.33 21.94
N SER A 61 8.06 4.33 21.22
CA SER A 61 9.40 4.43 21.79
C SER A 61 9.85 5.87 22.10
N GLY A 62 8.98 6.87 21.89
CA GLY A 62 9.31 8.30 22.10
C GLY A 62 10.27 8.85 21.05
N LYS A 63 10.37 8.20 19.89
CA LYS A 63 11.23 8.61 18.77
C LYS A 63 10.37 9.00 17.57
N ASP A 64 10.92 9.86 16.74
CA ASP A 64 10.38 10.09 15.41
C ASP A 64 10.78 8.95 14.46
N LEU A 65 10.05 8.79 13.36
CA LEU A 65 10.42 7.87 12.29
C LEU A 65 11.65 8.41 11.54
N GLU A 66 12.50 7.52 11.05
CA GLU A 66 13.62 7.93 10.20
C GLU A 66 13.09 8.56 8.90
N THR A 67 13.64 9.71 8.54
CA THR A 67 13.32 10.36 7.27
C THR A 67 13.92 9.55 6.13
N VAL A 68 13.05 9.09 5.23
CA VAL A 68 13.41 8.34 4.03
C VAL A 68 12.75 8.96 2.82
N ASP A 69 13.36 8.76 1.65
CA ASP A 69 12.74 9.13 0.38
C ASP A 69 11.63 8.13 0.04
N TYR A 70 10.47 8.62 -0.39
CA TYR A 70 9.36 7.77 -0.83
C TYR A 70 9.20 7.78 -2.34
N TYR A 71 8.94 6.60 -2.91
CA TYR A 71 8.68 6.40 -4.33
C TYR A 71 7.38 5.62 -4.52
N ILE A 72 6.43 6.18 -5.27
CA ILE A 72 5.12 5.56 -5.51
C ILE A 72 5.02 5.08 -6.94
N CYS A 73 4.68 3.79 -7.13
CA CYS A 73 4.38 3.23 -8.44
C CYS A 73 3.10 3.86 -9.01
N GLN A 74 3.21 4.52 -10.17
CA GLN A 74 2.09 5.21 -10.82
C GLN A 74 1.11 4.25 -11.52
N VAL A 75 1.35 2.95 -11.47
CA VAL A 75 0.47 1.92 -12.06
C VAL A 75 -0.42 1.27 -11.00
N CYS A 76 0.12 0.97 -9.81
CA CYS A 76 -0.59 0.17 -8.80
C CYS A 76 -0.59 0.77 -7.39
N GLY A 77 0.14 1.86 -7.14
CA GLY A 77 0.20 2.48 -5.82
C GLY A 77 1.32 1.98 -4.90
N TYR A 78 2.05 0.90 -5.24
CA TYR A 78 3.15 0.38 -4.40
C TYR A 78 4.09 1.49 -3.90
N THR A 79 4.21 1.60 -2.58
CA THR A 79 5.04 2.60 -1.90
C THR A 79 6.38 2.01 -1.46
N ALA A 80 7.47 2.47 -2.07
CA ALA A 80 8.83 2.08 -1.75
C ALA A 80 9.55 3.16 -0.90
N GLU A 81 10.43 2.71 0.01
CA GLU A 81 11.32 3.57 0.79
C GLU A 81 12.73 3.57 0.20
N ASN A 82 13.43 4.69 0.34
CA ASN A 82 14.82 4.98 -0.05
C ASN A 82 15.11 4.96 -1.56
N ALA A 83 14.53 4.02 -2.30
CA ALA A 83 14.72 3.92 -3.75
C ALA A 83 13.54 3.19 -4.41
N ALA A 84 13.23 3.59 -5.65
CA ALA A 84 12.35 2.81 -6.51
C ALA A 84 13.03 1.48 -6.93
N PRO A 85 12.34 0.33 -6.83
CA PRO A 85 12.88 -0.95 -7.28
C PRO A 85 12.96 -1.00 -8.82
N GLU A 86 13.83 -1.88 -9.34
CA GLU A 86 13.95 -2.11 -10.80
C GLU A 86 12.66 -2.66 -11.43
N THR A 87 11.86 -3.37 -10.64
CA THR A 87 10.55 -3.91 -11.04
C THR A 87 9.61 -3.86 -9.85
N CYS A 88 8.40 -3.35 -10.06
CA CYS A 88 7.37 -3.25 -9.04
C CYS A 88 6.96 -4.66 -8.57
N PRO A 89 6.94 -4.93 -7.25
CA PRO A 89 6.59 -6.24 -6.72
C PRO A 89 5.09 -6.59 -6.85
N ILE A 90 4.23 -5.60 -7.14
CA ILE A 90 2.78 -5.80 -7.29
C ILE A 90 2.40 -5.97 -8.77
N CYS A 91 2.79 -5.03 -9.64
CA CYS A 91 2.31 -4.96 -11.02
C CYS A 91 3.40 -5.16 -12.09
N GLU A 92 4.63 -5.46 -11.68
CA GLU A 92 5.80 -5.70 -12.56
C GLU A 92 6.21 -4.50 -13.44
N ALA A 93 5.63 -3.32 -13.22
CA ALA A 93 6.04 -2.09 -13.88
C ALA A 93 7.52 -1.78 -13.60
N LYS A 94 8.19 -1.20 -14.60
CA LYS A 94 9.61 -0.83 -14.48
C LYS A 94 9.80 0.41 -13.61
N LYS A 95 11.01 0.62 -13.13
CA LYS A 95 11.43 1.71 -12.23
C LYS A 95 11.00 3.10 -12.70
N GLU A 96 10.93 3.33 -14.01
CA GLU A 96 10.50 4.59 -14.63
C GLU A 96 9.04 4.91 -14.35
N SER A 97 8.24 3.91 -13.96
CA SER A 97 6.85 4.09 -13.54
C SER A 97 6.72 4.57 -12.09
N PHE A 98 7.83 4.79 -11.39
CA PHE A 98 7.82 5.31 -10.02
C PHE A 98 8.04 6.82 -9.99
N LYS A 99 7.29 7.49 -9.13
CA LYS A 99 7.45 8.92 -8.85
C LYS A 99 8.00 9.11 -7.44
N LYS A 100 9.09 9.86 -7.30
CA LYS A 100 9.56 10.34 -6.00
C LYS A 100 8.56 11.35 -5.44
N ILE A 101 8.22 11.22 -4.16
CA ILE A 101 7.36 12.17 -3.45
C ILE A 101 8.26 13.18 -2.73
N GLU A 102 7.92 14.46 -2.88
CA GLU A 102 8.58 15.62 -2.26
C GLU A 102 7.76 16.16 -1.09
#